data_AF-A0A432X9E5-F1
#
_entry.id   AF-A0A432X9E5-F1
#
_cell.length_a   1.000
_cell.length_b   1.000
_cell.length_c   1.000
_cell.angle_alpha   90.00
_cell.angle_beta   90.00
_cell.angle_gamma   90.00
#
_symmetry.space_group_name_H-M   'P 1'
#
loop_
_entity.id
_entity.type
_entity.pdbx_description
1 polymer ?
#
loop_
_entity_poly.entity_id
_entity_poly.type
_entity_poly.pdbx_seq_one_letter_code
_entity_poly.pdbx_strand_id
1 'polypeptide(L)'
;MKNKQNKPQLTSEIKSVYIDLDQAMERLALLAGTQRPTEIMRWMGLGSSTYTNWKRNNSVPYRTIVCTLLDKGISLDAFFSPKSRLKVPDELVLAERSTHYDEESYQDDIIRAAIESKKFLERAGLPEKELYIKFLVDIWMLSRGEILADHGVQNALVEHFNRLEASAAG
;
A
#
# COMPACT_ATOMS: atom_id res chain seq x y z
N MET A 1 -27.87 32.70 -44.31
CA MET A 1 -26.79 32.30 -43.38
C MET A 1 -27.46 31.68 -42.15
N LYS A 2 -27.28 30.37 -41.90
CA LYS A 2 -27.88 29.68 -40.74
C LYS A 2 -26.78 29.41 -39.71
N ASN A 3 -26.93 29.99 -38.52
CA ASN A 3 -26.05 29.83 -37.37
C ASN A 3 -25.95 28.37 -36.95
N LYS A 4 -24.73 27.81 -36.96
CA LYS A 4 -24.43 26.52 -36.33
C LYS A 4 -24.39 26.74 -34.81
N GLN A 5 -25.36 26.20 -34.09
CA GLN A 5 -25.33 26.11 -32.63
C GLN A 5 -24.27 25.10 -32.20
N ASN A 6 -23.27 25.55 -31.44
CA ASN A 6 -22.37 24.69 -30.69
C ASN A 6 -23.15 24.00 -29.56
N LYS A 7 -23.36 22.68 -29.67
CA LYS A 7 -23.82 21.87 -28.54
C LYS A 7 -22.60 21.60 -27.64
N PRO A 8 -22.67 21.89 -26.32
CA PRO A 8 -21.61 21.48 -25.40
C PRO A 8 -21.52 19.95 -25.40
N GLN A 9 -20.28 19.44 -25.50
CA GLN A 9 -19.98 18.01 -25.49
C GLN A 9 -20.51 17.38 -24.19
N LEU A 10 -21.15 16.22 -24.30
CA LEU A 10 -21.54 15.42 -23.15
C LEU A 10 -20.29 15.12 -22.33
N THR A 11 -20.24 15.65 -21.11
CA THR A 11 -19.39 15.16 -20.04
C THR A 11 -19.70 13.69 -19.85
N SER A 12 -18.77 12.82 -20.23
CA SER A 12 -18.80 11.41 -19.88
C SER A 12 -18.97 11.29 -18.36
N GLU A 13 -20.16 10.88 -17.92
CA GLU A 13 -20.45 10.63 -16.51
C GLU A 13 -19.42 9.62 -15.99
N ILE A 14 -18.52 10.07 -15.13
CA ILE A 14 -17.64 9.19 -14.37
C ILE A 14 -18.60 8.33 -13.52
N LYS A 15 -18.72 7.03 -13.85
CA LYS A 15 -19.49 6.09 -13.04
C LYS A 15 -18.85 6.05 -11.66
N SER A 16 -19.45 6.77 -10.73
CA SER A 16 -18.91 6.87 -9.39
C SER A 16 -19.10 5.57 -8.65
N VAL A 17 -18.01 4.97 -8.21
CA VAL A 17 -18.00 3.80 -7.32
C VAL A 17 -18.21 4.30 -5.89
N TYR A 18 -19.40 4.85 -5.60
CA TYR A 18 -19.78 5.19 -4.23
C TYR A 18 -20.46 4.00 -3.58
N ILE A 19 -20.09 3.70 -2.33
CA ILE A 19 -20.87 2.78 -1.52
C ILE A 19 -22.18 3.47 -1.12
N ASP A 20 -23.27 2.71 -1.06
CA ASP A 20 -24.52 3.21 -0.50
C ASP A 20 -24.55 3.06 1.04
N LEU A 21 -25.58 3.62 1.66
CA LEU A 21 -25.72 3.59 3.12
C LEU A 21 -25.89 2.16 3.66
N ASP A 22 -26.58 1.29 2.93
CA ASP A 22 -26.85 -0.06 3.37
C ASP A 22 -25.54 -0.90 3.36
N GLN A 23 -24.74 -0.77 2.30
CA GLN A 23 -23.40 -1.36 2.21
C GLN A 23 -22.46 -0.82 3.29
N ALA A 24 -22.50 0.49 3.56
CA ALA A 24 -21.70 1.08 4.63
C ALA A 24 -22.09 0.49 5.99
N MET A 25 -23.39 0.37 6.26
CA MET A 25 -23.90 -0.19 7.52
C MET A 25 -23.63 -1.67 7.67
N GLU A 26 -23.70 -2.45 6.60
CA GLU A 26 -23.35 -3.87 6.60
C GLU A 26 -21.87 -4.07 6.96
N ARG A 27 -20.97 -3.28 6.36
CA ARG A 27 -19.54 -3.31 6.70
C ARG A 27 -19.28 -2.87 8.14
N LEU A 28 -19.97 -1.84 8.61
CA LEU A 28 -19.90 -1.40 10.01
C LEU A 28 -20.42 -2.48 10.97
N ALA A 29 -21.46 -3.22 10.59
CA ALA A 29 -21.99 -4.32 11.39
C ALA A 29 -20.96 -5.44 11.59
N LEU A 30 -20.21 -5.77 10.53
CA LEU A 30 -19.10 -6.73 10.60
C LEU A 30 -18.00 -6.26 11.56
N LEU A 31 -17.61 -4.98 11.49
CA LEU A 31 -16.58 -4.40 12.36
C LEU A 31 -17.03 -4.25 13.82
N ALA A 32 -18.30 -3.91 14.04
CA ALA A 32 -18.87 -3.77 15.38
C ALA A 32 -19.27 -5.12 16.01
N GLY A 33 -19.29 -6.21 15.24
CA GLY A 33 -19.72 -7.53 15.69
C GLY A 33 -21.22 -7.63 15.99
N THR A 34 -22.04 -6.73 15.45
CA THR A 34 -23.48 -6.66 15.73
C THR A 34 -24.25 -6.15 14.53
N GLN A 35 -25.42 -6.75 14.27
CA GLN A 35 -26.34 -6.34 13.20
C GLN A 35 -27.33 -5.26 13.64
N ARG A 36 -27.34 -4.89 14.93
CA ARG A 36 -28.31 -3.92 15.47
C ARG A 36 -27.83 -2.49 15.22
N PRO A 37 -28.57 -1.67 14.44
CA PRO A 37 -28.13 -0.31 14.11
C PRO A 37 -27.85 0.57 15.33
N THR A 38 -28.62 0.41 16.41
CA THR A 38 -28.43 1.15 17.66
C THR A 38 -27.10 0.82 18.34
N GLU A 39 -26.67 -0.45 18.30
CA GLU A 39 -25.39 -0.89 18.85
C GLU A 39 -24.23 -0.45 17.95
N ILE A 40 -24.41 -0.47 16.62
CA ILE A 40 -23.45 0.07 15.65
C ILE A 40 -23.24 1.58 15.91
N MET A 41 -24.32 2.35 16.03
CA MET A 41 -24.22 3.80 16.33
C MET A 41 -23.46 4.02 17.64
N ARG A 42 -23.76 3.26 18.70
CA ARG A 42 -23.05 3.35 19.98
C ARG A 42 -21.57 3.00 19.83
N TRP A 43 -21.23 1.98 19.05
CA TRP A 43 -19.85 1.61 18.74
C TRP A 43 -19.09 2.73 18.02
N MET A 44 -19.79 3.51 17.19
CA MET A 44 -19.29 4.74 16.55
C MET A 44 -19.29 5.97 17.47
N GLY A 45 -19.79 5.89 18.70
CA GLY A 45 -19.92 7.02 19.61
C GLY A 45 -21.09 7.98 19.29
N LEU A 46 -22.09 7.51 18.54
CA LEU A 46 -23.22 8.30 18.06
C LEU A 46 -24.53 7.96 18.80
N GLY A 47 -25.43 8.95 18.88
CA GLY A 47 -26.79 8.75 19.36
C GLY A 47 -27.62 7.88 18.41
N SER A 48 -28.56 7.09 18.94
CA SER A 48 -29.40 6.15 18.18
C SER A 48 -30.29 6.82 17.13
N SER A 49 -30.70 8.07 17.34
CA SER A 49 -31.52 8.85 16.40
C SER A 49 -30.76 9.27 15.13
N THR A 50 -29.43 9.20 15.15
CA THR A 50 -28.55 9.60 14.03
C THR A 50 -28.80 8.73 12.80
N TYR A 51 -28.96 7.42 12.99
CA TYR A 51 -29.18 6.48 11.89
C TYR A 51 -30.49 6.77 11.13
N THR A 52 -31.58 7.09 11.84
CA THR A 52 -32.86 7.45 11.22
C THR A 52 -32.72 8.66 10.30
N ASN A 53 -31.92 9.65 10.71
CA ASN A 53 -31.65 10.83 9.87
C ASN A 53 -30.86 10.47 8.61
N TRP A 54 -29.85 9.60 8.72
CA TRP A 54 -29.07 9.13 7.57
C TRP A 54 -29.94 8.36 6.58
N LYS A 55 -30.78 7.46 7.10
CA LYS A 55 -31.70 6.66 6.30
C LYS A 55 -32.74 7.52 5.59
N ARG A 56 -33.30 8.52 6.28
CA ARG A 56 -34.27 9.46 5.69
C ARG A 56 -33.68 10.25 4.52
N ASN A 57 -32.41 10.64 4.63
CA ASN A 57 -31.73 11.45 3.62
C ASN A 57 -31.03 10.60 2.54
N ASN A 58 -31.02 9.27 2.68
CA ASN A 58 -30.29 8.32 1.83
C ASN A 58 -28.84 8.76 1.53
N SER A 59 -28.14 9.25 2.56
CA SER A 59 -26.81 9.84 2.43
C SER A 59 -25.82 9.12 3.32
N VAL A 60 -24.68 8.75 2.76
CA VAL A 60 -23.56 8.17 3.52
C VAL A 60 -22.82 9.29 4.25
N PRO A 61 -22.69 9.22 5.59
CA PRO A 61 -22.00 10.22 6.40
C PRO A 61 -20.49 9.96 6.39
N TYR A 62 -19.86 10.13 5.21
CA TYR A 62 -18.44 9.79 5.00
C TYR A 62 -17.51 10.35 6.05
N ARG A 63 -17.68 11.64 6.42
CA ARG A 63 -16.87 12.28 7.47
C ARG A 63 -16.91 11.50 8.78
N THR A 64 -18.11 11.14 9.24
CA THR A 64 -18.29 10.45 10.51
C THR A 64 -17.70 9.05 10.46
N ILE A 65 -17.97 8.31 9.39
CA ILE A 65 -17.43 6.95 9.20
C ILE A 65 -15.91 6.99 9.18
N VAL A 66 -15.31 7.88 8.37
CA VAL A 66 -13.86 8.01 8.26
C VAL A 66 -13.22 8.34 9.61
N CYS A 67 -13.75 9.32 10.35
CA CYS A 67 -13.24 9.62 11.69
C CYS A 67 -13.30 8.39 12.61
N THR A 68 -14.43 7.68 12.65
CA THR A 68 -14.56 6.47 13.48
C THR A 68 -13.57 5.37 13.09
N LEU A 69 -13.33 5.16 11.78
CA LEU A 69 -12.39 4.15 11.31
C LEU A 69 -10.96 4.52 11.70
N LEU A 70 -10.57 5.78 11.54
CA LEU A 70 -9.25 6.28 11.94
C LEU A 70 -9.04 6.17 13.46
N ASP A 71 -10.03 6.57 14.25
CA ASP A 71 -9.99 6.48 15.72
C ASP A 71 -9.81 5.03 16.21
N LYS A 72 -10.27 4.05 15.42
CA LYS A 72 -10.18 2.62 15.73
C LYS A 72 -9.03 1.91 15.00
N GLY A 73 -8.18 2.63 14.27
CA GLY A 73 -7.07 2.05 13.51
C GLY A 73 -7.50 1.12 12.37
N ILE A 74 -8.69 1.32 11.80
CA ILE A 74 -9.21 0.51 10.69
C ILE A 74 -8.85 1.16 9.35
N SER A 75 -8.26 0.38 8.45
CA SER A 75 -7.90 0.84 7.10
C SER A 75 -9.12 1.31 6.31
N LEU A 76 -9.04 2.54 5.79
CA LEU A 76 -10.05 3.12 4.91
C LEU A 76 -10.15 2.35 3.59
N ASP A 77 -9.02 1.88 3.06
CA ASP A 77 -8.96 1.08 1.85
C ASP A 77 -9.73 -0.23 2.01
N ALA A 78 -9.49 -0.94 3.12
CA ALA A 78 -10.20 -2.17 3.44
C ALA A 78 -11.70 -1.92 3.62
N PHE A 79 -12.08 -0.79 4.21
CA PHE A 79 -13.48 -0.46 4.41
C PHE A 79 -14.20 -0.05 3.13
N PHE A 80 -13.65 0.84 2.30
CA PHE A 80 -14.33 1.39 1.13
C PHE A 80 -14.11 0.55 -0.13
N SER A 81 -12.92 -0.04 -0.29
CA SER A 81 -12.57 -0.83 -1.47
C SER A 81 -11.84 -2.14 -1.14
N PRO A 82 -12.50 -3.10 -0.48
CA PRO A 82 -11.86 -4.33 0.01
C PRO A 82 -11.22 -5.20 -1.09
N LYS A 83 -11.66 -5.06 -2.34
CA LYS A 83 -11.14 -5.82 -3.49
C LYS A 83 -10.03 -5.12 -4.27
N SER A 84 -9.70 -3.87 -3.92
CA SER A 84 -8.63 -3.12 -4.58
C SER A 84 -7.80 -2.35 -3.56
N ARG A 85 -6.49 -2.55 -3.56
CA ARG A 85 -5.61 -1.61 -2.85
C ARG A 85 -5.69 -0.26 -3.55
N LEU A 86 -6.03 0.79 -2.79
CA LEU A 86 -5.89 2.14 -3.31
C LEU A 86 -4.39 2.43 -3.43
N LYS A 87 -4.00 3.09 -4.52
CA LYS A 87 -2.62 3.54 -4.68
C LYS A 87 -2.47 4.83 -3.89
N VAL A 88 -1.56 4.84 -2.93
CA VAL A 88 -1.14 6.07 -2.24
C VAL A 88 -0.10 6.73 -3.14
N PRO A 89 -0.36 7.93 -3.69
CA PRO A 89 0.66 8.68 -4.43
C PRO A 89 1.81 9.04 -3.49
N ASP A 90 3.05 8.88 -3.95
CA ASP A 90 4.25 9.12 -3.16
C ASP A 90 4.33 10.58 -2.67
N GLU A 91 3.72 11.51 -3.41
CA GLU A 91 3.66 12.94 -3.05
C GLU A 91 2.82 13.21 -1.80
N LEU A 92 1.92 12.29 -1.43
CA LEU A 92 1.08 12.39 -0.23
C LEU A 92 1.70 11.72 1.00
N VAL A 93 2.81 10.98 0.81
CA VAL A 93 3.57 10.40 1.92
C VAL A 93 4.42 11.51 2.53
N LEU A 94 3.83 12.25 3.46
CA LEU A 94 4.58 13.18 4.31
C LEU A 94 5.61 12.37 5.10
N ALA A 95 6.86 12.83 5.12
CA ALA A 95 8.01 12.15 5.71
C ALA A 95 7.95 11.94 7.24
N GLU A 96 6.77 12.09 7.85
CA GLU A 96 6.47 11.64 9.21
C GLU A 96 6.37 10.12 9.19
N ARG A 97 7.54 9.47 9.10
CA ARG A 97 7.69 8.02 9.21
C ARG A 97 7.08 7.55 10.53
N SER A 98 5.88 7.01 10.47
CA SER A 98 5.32 6.14 11.49
C SER A 98 6.21 4.90 11.62
N THR A 99 7.09 4.92 12.62
CA THR A 99 8.08 3.88 12.92
C THR A 99 7.52 2.47 13.17
N HIS A 100 6.20 2.31 13.24
CA HIS A 100 5.56 1.03 13.56
C HIS A 100 5.00 0.23 12.37
N TYR A 101 4.80 0.84 11.20
CA TYR A 101 4.33 0.09 10.02
C TYR A 101 5.48 -0.51 9.19
N ASP A 102 6.70 -0.01 9.36
CA ASP A 102 7.86 -0.42 8.54
C ASP A 102 8.62 -1.64 9.09
N GLU A 103 8.48 -2.03 10.37
CA GLU A 103 9.34 -3.09 10.93
C GLU A 103 9.06 -4.48 10.34
N GLU A 104 7.79 -4.84 10.13
CA GLU A 104 7.41 -6.13 9.55
C GLU A 104 7.78 -6.19 8.06
N SER A 105 7.57 -5.08 7.33
CA SER A 105 8.03 -4.95 5.94
C SER A 105 9.55 -4.96 5.81
N TYR A 106 10.27 -4.37 6.77
CA TYR A 106 11.73 -4.30 6.74
C TYR A 106 12.37 -5.67 6.98
N GLN A 107 11.81 -6.48 7.89
CA GLN A 107 12.27 -7.86 8.08
C GLN A 107 12.03 -8.71 6.83
N ASP A 108 10.84 -8.61 6.22
CA ASP A 108 10.52 -9.32 4.97
C ASP A 108 11.44 -8.88 3.81
N ASP A 109 11.73 -7.58 3.73
CA ASP A 109 12.64 -7.02 2.72
C ASP A 109 14.07 -7.51 2.92
N ILE A 110 14.58 -7.59 4.17
CA ILE A 110 15.90 -8.17 4.45
C ILE A 110 15.96 -9.65 4.05
N ILE A 111 14.94 -10.43 4.39
CA ILE A 111 14.90 -11.86 4.04
C ILE A 111 14.92 -12.02 2.52
N ARG A 112 14.13 -11.22 1.80
CA ARG A 112 14.10 -11.23 0.33
C ARG A 112 15.44 -10.79 -0.27
N ALA A 113 16.03 -9.72 0.25
CA ALA A 113 17.34 -9.23 -0.15
C ALA A 113 18.41 -10.32 -0.01
N ALA A 114 18.42 -11.03 1.11
CA ALA A 114 19.37 -12.11 1.37
C ALA A 114 19.20 -13.28 0.38
N ILE A 115 17.95 -13.68 0.10
CA ILE A 115 17.64 -14.74 -0.87
C ILE A 115 18.11 -14.36 -2.27
N GLU A 116 17.79 -13.15 -2.74
CA GLU A 116 18.17 -12.69 -4.08
C GLU A 116 19.69 -12.49 -4.21
N SER A 117 20.35 -12.01 -3.14
CA SER A 117 21.80 -11.88 -3.10
C SER A 117 22.51 -13.22 -3.24
N LYS A 118 22.02 -14.27 -2.54
CA LYS A 118 22.55 -15.63 -2.68
C LYS A 118 22.37 -16.18 -4.08
N LYS A 119 21.16 -16.09 -4.63
CA LYS A 119 20.89 -16.51 -6.02
C LYS A 119 21.76 -15.79 -7.03
N PHE A 120 22.09 -14.52 -6.79
CA PHE A 120 23.01 -13.78 -7.65
C PHE A 120 24.42 -14.37 -7.60
N LEU A 121 24.97 -14.61 -6.40
CA LEU A 121 26.29 -15.20 -6.23
C LEU A 121 26.37 -16.60 -6.84
N GLU A 122 25.37 -17.45 -6.61
CA GLU A 122 25.27 -18.80 -7.20
C GLU A 122 25.27 -18.74 -8.73
N ARG A 123 24.45 -17.88 -9.34
CA ARG A 123 24.40 -17.71 -10.81
C ARG A 123 25.71 -17.20 -11.39
N ALA A 124 26.43 -16.36 -10.63
CA ALA A 124 27.72 -15.83 -11.02
C ALA A 124 28.89 -16.79 -10.75
N GLY A 125 28.65 -17.93 -10.08
CA GLY A 125 29.71 -18.88 -9.68
C GLY A 125 30.66 -18.33 -8.61
N LEU A 126 30.20 -17.36 -7.81
CA LEU A 126 30.99 -16.70 -6.77
C LEU A 126 30.78 -17.38 -5.40
N PRO A 127 31.79 -17.34 -4.51
CA PRO A 127 31.66 -17.92 -3.18
C PRO A 127 30.67 -17.13 -2.32
N GLU A 128 29.85 -17.83 -1.53
CA GLU A 128 28.94 -17.24 -0.55
C GLU A 128 29.68 -16.75 0.71
N LYS A 129 30.46 -15.68 0.57
CA LYS A 129 31.09 -15.00 1.72
C LYS A 129 30.12 -14.04 2.37
N GLU A 130 30.11 -14.00 3.70
CA GLU A 130 29.24 -13.12 4.49
C GLU A 130 29.37 -11.64 4.07
N LEU A 131 30.60 -11.20 3.77
CA LEU A 131 30.86 -9.84 3.28
C LEU A 131 30.14 -9.53 1.97
N TYR A 132 30.08 -10.48 1.03
CA TYR A 132 29.43 -10.29 -0.27
C TYR A 132 27.93 -10.27 -0.13
N ILE A 133 27.39 -11.18 0.69
CA ILE A 133 25.96 -11.22 1.01
C ILE A 133 25.55 -9.90 1.65
N LYS A 134 26.29 -9.41 2.66
CA LYS A 134 26.00 -8.14 3.32
C LYS A 134 26.00 -6.97 2.34
N PHE A 135 27.04 -6.87 1.51
CA PHE A 135 27.15 -5.80 0.52
C PHE A 135 26.02 -5.82 -0.51
N LEU A 136 25.66 -7.01 -1.02
CA LEU A 136 24.56 -7.16 -1.98
C LEU A 136 23.20 -6.88 -1.33
N VAL A 137 23.00 -7.28 -0.07
CA VAL A 137 21.80 -6.94 0.71
C VAL A 137 21.69 -5.43 0.85
N ASP A 138 22.77 -4.72 1.19
CA ASP A 138 22.76 -3.26 1.31
C ASP A 138 22.38 -2.59 -0.03
N ILE A 139 22.96 -3.03 -1.15
CA ILE A 139 22.60 -2.52 -2.49
C ILE A 139 21.14 -2.83 -2.84
N TRP A 140 20.68 -4.04 -2.51
CA TRP A 140 19.30 -4.43 -2.75
C TRP A 140 18.35 -3.54 -1.95
N MET A 141 18.63 -3.31 -0.67
CA MET A 141 17.81 -2.49 0.23
C MET A 141 17.76 -1.02 -0.21
N LEU A 142 18.86 -0.49 -0.76
CA LEU A 142 18.93 0.89 -1.26
C LEU A 142 17.99 1.15 -2.45
N SER A 143 17.71 0.14 -3.27
CA SER A 143 16.98 0.29 -4.53
C SER A 143 15.80 -0.68 -4.70
N ARG A 144 15.46 -1.42 -3.65
CA ARG A 144 14.51 -2.53 -3.68
C ARG A 144 14.75 -3.50 -4.84
N GLY A 145 16.02 -3.76 -5.13
CA GLY A 145 16.47 -4.68 -6.18
C GLY A 145 16.55 -4.10 -7.59
N GLU A 146 16.17 -2.85 -7.84
CA GLU A 146 16.23 -2.24 -9.18
C GLU A 146 17.67 -2.16 -9.71
N ILE A 147 18.62 -1.75 -8.86
CA ILE A 147 20.04 -1.65 -9.24
C ILE A 147 20.62 -3.04 -9.53
N LEU A 148 20.24 -4.05 -8.75
CA LEU A 148 20.72 -5.42 -8.95
C LEU A 148 20.03 -6.12 -10.13
N ALA A 149 18.96 -5.58 -10.69
CA ALA A 149 18.35 -6.11 -11.91
C ALA A 149 19.10 -5.66 -13.19
N ASP A 150 19.88 -4.58 -13.11
CA ASP A 150 20.65 -4.07 -14.24
C ASP A 150 21.85 -4.97 -14.57
N HIS A 151 21.90 -5.44 -15.82
CA HIS A 151 22.96 -6.34 -16.27
C HIS A 151 24.36 -5.71 -16.27
N GLY A 152 24.48 -4.40 -16.53
CA GLY A 152 25.76 -3.69 -16.48
C GLY A 152 26.30 -3.64 -15.06
N VAL A 153 25.43 -3.34 -14.09
CA VAL A 153 25.78 -3.36 -12.66
C VAL A 153 26.14 -4.76 -12.19
N GLN A 154 25.35 -5.77 -12.56
CA GLN A 154 25.65 -7.17 -12.25
C GLN A 154 27.05 -7.57 -12.72
N ASN A 155 27.41 -7.25 -13.97
CA ASN A 155 28.73 -7.55 -14.52
C ASN A 155 29.85 -6.83 -13.75
N ALA A 156 29.67 -5.54 -13.46
CA ALA A 156 30.65 -4.76 -12.69
C ALA A 156 30.86 -5.33 -11.28
N LEU A 157 29.79 -5.80 -10.63
CA LEU A 157 29.86 -6.46 -9.33
C LEU A 157 30.62 -7.79 -9.40
N VAL A 158 30.34 -8.62 -10.40
CA VAL A 158 31.07 -9.88 -10.61
C VAL A 158 32.57 -9.63 -10.83
N GLU A 159 32.93 -8.66 -11.68
CA GLU A 159 34.33 -8.28 -11.89
C GLU A 159 34.99 -7.75 -10.62
N HIS A 160 34.26 -6.98 -9.81
CA HIS A 160 34.76 -6.49 -8.54
C HIS A 160 35.04 -7.63 -7.55
N PHE A 161 34.10 -8.56 -7.39
CA PHE A 161 34.29 -9.72 -6.50
C PHE A 161 35.42 -10.63 -6.97
N ASN A 162 35.53 -10.89 -8.29
CA ASN A 162 36.65 -11.67 -8.83
C ASN A 162 38.00 -11.01 -8.57
N ARG A 163 38.10 -9.68 -8.62
CA ARG A 163 39.33 -8.95 -8.25
C ARG A 163 39.66 -9.09 -6.76
N LEU A 164 38.65 -9.06 -5.90
CA LEU A 164 38.85 -9.28 -4.47
C LEU A 164 39.34 -10.71 -4.17
N GLU A 165 38.79 -11.72 -4.83
CA GLU A 165 39.28 -13.10 -4.71
C GLU A 165 40.71 -13.25 -5.20
N ALA A 166 41.05 -12.65 -6.35
CA ALA A 166 42.40 -12.68 -6.88
C ALA A 166 43.41 -12.00 -5.95
N SER A 167 43.03 -10.89 -5.32
CA SER A 167 43.89 -10.18 -4.35
C SER A 167 44.02 -10.90 -3.02
N ALA A 168 43.09 -11.77 -2.64
CA ALA A 168 43.14 -12.53 -1.38
C ALA A 168 43.94 -13.84 -1.51
N ALA A 169 44.25 -14.28 -2.73
CA ALA A 169 44.95 -15.52 -3.03
C ALA A 169 46.46 -15.37 -3.28
N GLY A 170 46.98 -14.14 -3.32
CA GLY A 170 48.41 -13.82 -3.47
C GLY A 170 49.01 -13.22 -2.20
#